data_AF-A0A820GWA7-F1
#
_entry.id   AF-A0A820GWA7-F1
#
_cell.length_a   1.000
_cell.length_b   1.000
_cell.length_c   1.000
_cell.angle_alpha   90.00
_cell.angle_beta   90.00
_cell.angle_gamma   90.00
#
_symmetry.space_group_name_H-M   'P 1'
#
loop_
_entity.id
_entity.type
_entity.pdbx_description
1 polymer ?
#
loop_
_entity_poly.entity_id
_entity_poly.type
_entity_poly.pdbx_seq_one_letter_code
_entity_poly.pdbx_strand_id
1 'polypeptide(L)'
;SAHGVLHSHVVVDSSQVVCIPSECPLTDEQLSVMPVVCLTVIYSLKYRVHLRAGQTVLIHAATGGAGQICIQYCQHIGARVIATAGTEEKRRFLREHLGVEHVFNSRDTSFVNDVRNILPNGVDVIINSLSGPLLKQSIKLLAYHGQFVEWGKRDVFDRTALSMFDLRSDCSIHVIDLISLSDKQQDICTDMLEEMVQLFIQNKLKPIEPTVIYEPSQVKEAFIRCNSGQAMGKSVVRLTNSSEPLYVNGKPSAAHLSTGNHAMFPLEVCQQGTILISGGFGGLGLTMSRWMIEKRGVKHVTLMSRRTLVELEQASNPQYDDWLKLKQISKTYDAHVDVVQVDVTNFDQVHNLMERLNQSSRPVRGIIHSAVVAEDRSL
;
A
#
# COMPACT_ATOMS: atom_id res chain seq x y z
N SER A 1 2.72 -8.51 1.03
CA SER A 1 2.14 -7.41 0.22
C SER A 1 3.16 -6.28 0.02
N ALA A 2 3.29 -5.70 -1.18
CA ALA A 2 4.16 -4.55 -1.40
C ALA A 2 3.48 -3.25 -0.92
N HIS A 3 3.70 -2.88 0.35
CA HIS A 3 3.29 -1.58 0.84
C HIS A 3 4.13 -0.47 0.19
N GLY A 4 3.51 0.68 -0.12
CA GLY A 4 4.23 1.84 -0.65
C GLY A 4 4.54 1.79 -2.16
N VAL A 5 3.77 1.04 -2.96
CA VAL A 5 4.02 0.88 -4.41
C VAL A 5 3.81 2.12 -5.28
N LEU A 6 3.25 3.21 -4.74
CA LEU A 6 3.15 4.50 -5.44
C LEU A 6 4.47 5.28 -5.39
N HIS A 7 5.58 4.64 -5.73
CA HIS A 7 6.96 5.17 -5.71
C HIS A 7 7.67 4.89 -7.04
N SER A 8 8.70 5.68 -7.37
CA SER A 8 9.51 5.45 -8.58
C SER A 8 10.29 4.14 -8.56
N HIS A 9 10.69 3.68 -7.38
CA HIS A 9 11.38 2.41 -7.17
C HIS A 9 10.82 1.74 -5.92
N VAL A 10 10.71 0.41 -5.96
CA VAL A 10 10.22 -0.41 -4.86
C VAL A 10 11.11 -1.63 -4.69
N VAL A 11 11.39 -2.00 -3.44
CA VAL A 11 12.02 -3.28 -3.11
C VAL A 11 10.91 -4.25 -2.79
N VAL A 12 10.89 -5.38 -3.50
CA VAL A 12 9.90 -6.44 -3.34
C VAL A 12 10.62 -7.76 -3.14
N ASP A 13 9.98 -8.67 -2.41
CA ASP A 13 10.48 -10.03 -2.27
C ASP A 13 10.42 -10.74 -3.63
N SER A 14 11.44 -11.54 -3.96
CA SER A 14 11.49 -12.25 -5.24
C SER A 14 10.36 -13.26 -5.41
N SER A 15 9.77 -13.76 -4.32
CA SER A 15 8.57 -14.62 -4.35
C SER A 15 7.29 -13.88 -4.76
N GLN A 16 7.27 -12.55 -4.66
CA GLN A 16 6.09 -11.70 -4.93
C GLN A 16 6.10 -11.12 -6.35
N VAL A 17 6.97 -11.61 -7.22
CA VAL A 17 7.10 -11.19 -8.62
C VAL A 17 7.15 -12.40 -9.55
N VAL A 18 6.69 -12.19 -10.77
CA VAL A 18 6.81 -13.17 -11.86
C VAL A 18 7.33 -12.45 -13.11
N CYS A 19 8.09 -13.16 -13.93
CA CYS A 19 8.50 -12.64 -15.23
C CYS A 19 7.28 -12.60 -16.16
N ILE A 20 7.10 -11.48 -16.85
CA ILE A 20 6.10 -11.36 -17.92
C ILE A 20 6.78 -11.79 -19.24
N PRO A 21 6.32 -12.88 -19.88
CA PRO A 21 6.84 -13.31 -21.16
C PRO A 21 6.53 -12.29 -22.27
N SER A 22 7.37 -12.24 -23.30
CA SER A 22 7.18 -11.35 -24.46
C SER A 22 5.89 -11.62 -25.24
N GLU A 23 5.33 -12.81 -25.10
CA GLU A 23 4.09 -13.26 -25.71
C GLU A 23 2.85 -12.71 -24.98
N CYS A 24 3.00 -12.11 -23.79
CA CYS A 24 1.89 -11.51 -23.08
C CYS A 24 1.34 -10.31 -23.87
N PRO A 25 0.04 -10.29 -24.22
CA PRO A 25 -0.50 -9.27 -25.12
C PRO A 25 -0.81 -7.92 -24.43
N LEU A 26 -0.56 -7.81 -23.12
CA LEU A 26 -0.92 -6.66 -22.31
C LEU A 26 0.20 -5.61 -22.30
N THR A 27 -0.18 -4.33 -22.28
CA THR A 27 0.77 -3.23 -22.03
C THR A 27 1.17 -3.18 -20.55
N ASP A 28 2.26 -2.48 -20.21
CA ASP A 28 2.70 -2.27 -18.82
C ASP A 28 1.59 -1.67 -17.94
N GLU A 29 0.82 -0.71 -18.47
CA GLU A 29 -0.29 -0.10 -17.72
C GLU A 29 -1.40 -1.11 -17.46
N GLN A 30 -1.73 -1.94 -18.45
CA GLN A 30 -2.72 -2.99 -18.28
C GLN A 30 -2.23 -4.06 -17.30
N LEU A 31 -0.97 -4.48 -17.37
CA LEU A 31 -0.37 -5.43 -16.44
C LEU A 31 -0.36 -4.89 -15.01
N SER A 32 -0.05 -3.60 -14.82
CA SER A 32 0.05 -2.98 -13.49
C SER A 32 -1.23 -3.08 -12.65
N VAL A 33 -2.39 -3.25 -13.29
CA VAL A 33 -3.69 -3.33 -12.60
C VAL A 33 -4.20 -4.75 -12.37
N MET A 34 -3.50 -5.77 -12.89
CA MET A 34 -3.96 -7.17 -12.85
C MET A 34 -3.65 -7.94 -11.55
N PRO A 35 -2.45 -7.86 -10.95
CA PRO A 35 -2.04 -8.81 -9.91
C PRO A 35 -3.05 -8.93 -8.77
N VAL A 36 -3.39 -7.81 -8.12
CA VAL A 36 -4.30 -7.83 -6.96
C VAL A 36 -5.68 -8.35 -7.34
N VAL A 37 -6.23 -7.94 -8.49
CA VAL A 37 -7.58 -8.35 -8.87
C VAL A 37 -7.65 -9.80 -9.32
N CYS A 38 -6.65 -10.28 -10.07
CA CYS A 38 -6.59 -11.66 -10.54
C CYS A 38 -6.35 -12.62 -9.39
N LEU A 39 -5.40 -12.33 -8.49
CA LEU A 39 -5.16 -13.15 -7.30
C LEU A 39 -6.40 -13.19 -6.40
N THR A 40 -7.10 -12.07 -6.21
CA THR A 40 -8.36 -12.05 -5.45
C THR A 40 -9.39 -12.99 -6.07
N VAL A 41 -9.56 -12.96 -7.40
CA VAL A 41 -10.52 -13.80 -8.13
C VAL A 41 -10.11 -15.28 -8.10
N ILE A 42 -8.88 -15.61 -8.49
CA ILE A 42 -8.37 -16.98 -8.54
C ILE A 42 -8.42 -17.60 -7.15
N TYR A 43 -7.95 -16.90 -6.12
CA TYR A 43 -8.01 -17.40 -4.75
C TYR A 43 -9.46 -17.68 -4.32
N SER A 44 -10.36 -16.72 -4.56
CA SER A 44 -11.77 -16.87 -4.20
C SER A 44 -12.42 -18.04 -4.92
N LEU A 45 -12.26 -18.13 -6.24
CA LEU A 45 -13.01 -19.06 -7.09
C LEU A 45 -12.38 -20.46 -7.14
N LYS A 46 -11.06 -20.56 -7.25
CA LYS A 46 -10.34 -21.84 -7.36
C LYS A 46 -10.08 -22.46 -5.99
N TYR A 47 -9.56 -21.69 -5.04
CA TYR A 47 -9.06 -22.22 -3.77
C TYR A 47 -10.10 -22.22 -2.63
N ARG A 48 -11.08 -21.30 -2.65
CA ARG A 48 -12.08 -21.21 -1.57
C ARG A 48 -13.37 -21.92 -1.92
N VAL A 49 -13.98 -21.58 -3.06
CA VAL A 49 -15.27 -22.16 -3.46
C VAL A 49 -15.13 -23.38 -4.38
N HIS A 50 -13.97 -23.60 -4.99
CA HIS A 50 -13.75 -24.69 -5.95
C HIS A 50 -14.79 -24.68 -7.09
N LEU A 51 -14.98 -23.51 -7.70
CA LEU A 51 -16.00 -23.23 -8.71
C LEU A 51 -15.96 -24.27 -9.84
N ARG A 52 -17.14 -24.75 -10.23
CA ARG A 52 -17.33 -25.75 -11.29
C ARG A 52 -18.19 -25.18 -12.42
N ALA A 53 -17.99 -25.73 -13.61
CA ALA A 53 -18.87 -25.47 -14.76
C ALA A 53 -20.34 -25.74 -14.40
N GLY A 54 -21.25 -24.92 -14.92
CA GLY A 54 -22.68 -25.02 -14.69
C GLY A 54 -23.19 -24.38 -13.39
N GLN A 55 -22.33 -24.07 -12.43
CA GLN A 55 -22.74 -23.31 -11.23
C GLN A 55 -23.12 -21.87 -11.59
N THR A 56 -24.05 -21.30 -10.84
CA THR A 56 -24.47 -19.91 -10.99
C THR A 56 -23.76 -18.99 -9.99
N VAL A 57 -23.21 -17.88 -10.49
CA VAL A 57 -22.43 -16.91 -9.71
C VAL A 57 -23.09 -15.54 -9.78
N LEU A 58 -23.45 -14.98 -8.62
CA LEU A 58 -23.90 -13.59 -8.49
C LEU A 58 -22.73 -12.69 -8.08
N ILE A 59 -22.38 -11.74 -8.93
CA ILE A 59 -21.27 -10.80 -8.69
C ILE A 59 -21.83 -9.40 -8.43
N HIS A 60 -21.65 -8.91 -7.21
CA HIS A 60 -22.09 -7.56 -6.85
C HIS A 60 -21.12 -6.47 -7.28
N ALA A 61 -21.69 -5.30 -7.63
CA ALA A 61 -20.94 -4.10 -8.06
C ALA A 61 -19.88 -4.39 -9.14
N ALA A 62 -20.23 -5.22 -10.13
CA ALA A 62 -19.28 -5.95 -10.96
C ALA A 62 -18.52 -5.11 -12.02
N THR A 63 -18.67 -3.79 -12.03
CA THR A 63 -18.03 -2.90 -13.02
C THR A 63 -16.63 -2.44 -12.66
N GLY A 64 -16.18 -2.66 -11.42
CA GLY A 64 -14.79 -2.43 -11.03
C GLY A 64 -13.85 -3.53 -11.52
N GLY A 65 -12.54 -3.31 -11.49
CA GLY A 65 -11.53 -4.24 -12.03
C GLY A 65 -11.68 -5.70 -11.56
N ALA A 66 -11.89 -5.93 -10.25
CA ALA A 66 -12.10 -7.29 -9.72
C ALA A 66 -13.39 -7.93 -10.25
N GLY A 67 -14.48 -7.16 -10.38
CA GLY A 67 -15.74 -7.65 -10.92
C GLY A 67 -15.61 -8.09 -12.38
N GLN A 68 -14.89 -7.31 -13.20
CA GLN A 68 -14.67 -7.63 -14.62
C GLN A 68 -13.85 -8.91 -14.79
N ILE A 69 -12.74 -9.05 -14.05
CA ILE A 69 -11.93 -10.28 -14.09
C ILE A 69 -12.71 -11.48 -13.54
N CYS A 70 -13.53 -11.28 -12.51
CA CYS A 70 -14.37 -12.34 -11.95
C CYS A 70 -15.39 -12.87 -12.96
N ILE A 71 -16.06 -11.98 -13.71
CA ILE A 71 -17.01 -12.38 -14.76
C ILE A 71 -16.29 -13.23 -15.80
N GLN A 72 -15.15 -12.76 -16.30
CA GLN A 72 -14.38 -13.45 -17.33
C GLN A 72 -13.86 -14.80 -16.84
N TYR A 73 -13.37 -14.88 -15.60
CA TYR A 73 -12.91 -16.14 -15.00
C TYR A 73 -14.07 -17.13 -14.84
N CYS A 74 -15.23 -16.70 -14.35
CA CYS A 74 -16.43 -17.55 -14.26
C CYS A 74 -16.85 -18.07 -15.64
N GLN A 75 -16.85 -17.22 -16.67
CA GLN A 75 -17.16 -17.61 -18.04
C GLN A 75 -16.13 -18.60 -18.60
N HIS A 76 -14.85 -18.40 -18.33
CA HIS A 76 -13.78 -19.34 -18.70
C HIS A 76 -13.99 -20.72 -18.09
N ILE A 77 -14.42 -20.80 -16.83
CA ILE A 77 -14.76 -22.06 -16.14
C ILE A 77 -16.07 -22.68 -16.67
N GLY A 78 -16.93 -21.91 -17.34
CA GLY A 78 -18.24 -22.35 -17.82
C GLY A 78 -19.34 -22.20 -16.76
N ALA A 79 -19.16 -21.30 -15.78
CA ALA A 79 -20.20 -20.94 -14.82
C ALA A 79 -21.17 -19.90 -15.40
N ARG A 80 -22.43 -19.94 -14.96
CA ARG A 80 -23.46 -18.96 -15.35
C ARG A 80 -23.32 -17.70 -14.49
N VAL A 81 -23.08 -16.55 -15.11
CA VAL A 81 -22.87 -15.29 -14.37
C VAL A 81 -24.12 -14.43 -14.41
N ILE A 82 -24.50 -13.91 -13.24
CA ILE A 82 -25.42 -12.79 -13.09
C ILE A 82 -24.75 -11.70 -12.24
N ALA A 83 -25.12 -10.44 -12.44
CA ALA A 83 -24.40 -9.33 -11.80
C ALA A 83 -25.31 -8.22 -11.30
N THR A 84 -24.77 -7.35 -10.44
CA THR A 84 -25.41 -6.09 -10.10
C THR A 84 -24.52 -4.88 -10.38
N ALA A 85 -25.14 -3.77 -10.77
CA ALA A 85 -24.46 -2.48 -10.90
C ALA A 85 -25.41 -1.28 -10.65
N GLY A 86 -24.83 -0.17 -10.20
CA GLY A 86 -25.61 0.95 -9.64
C GLY A 86 -26.30 1.84 -10.66
N THR A 87 -25.73 2.06 -11.84
CA THR A 87 -26.27 2.94 -12.88
C THR A 87 -26.60 2.17 -14.16
N GLU A 88 -27.42 2.73 -15.04
CA GLU A 88 -27.78 2.04 -16.28
C GLU A 88 -26.60 1.95 -17.25
N GLU A 89 -25.72 2.94 -17.29
CA GLU A 89 -24.50 2.92 -18.08
C GLU A 89 -23.60 1.75 -17.63
N LYS A 90 -23.46 1.56 -16.32
CA LYS A 90 -22.71 0.43 -15.74
C LYS A 90 -23.36 -0.91 -16.05
N ARG A 91 -24.69 -1.01 -15.99
CA ARG A 91 -25.41 -2.25 -16.31
C ARG A 91 -25.30 -2.59 -17.79
N ARG A 92 -25.44 -1.60 -18.68
CA ARG A 92 -25.25 -1.73 -20.12
C ARG A 92 -23.84 -2.23 -20.44
N PHE A 93 -22.82 -1.65 -19.80
CA PHE A 93 -21.44 -2.11 -19.94
C PHE A 93 -21.28 -3.61 -19.66
N LEU A 94 -21.86 -4.11 -18.56
CA LEU A 94 -21.81 -5.54 -18.21
C LEU A 94 -22.51 -6.44 -19.24
N ARG A 95 -23.64 -5.98 -19.81
CA ARG A 95 -24.38 -6.74 -20.84
C ARG A 95 -23.63 -6.76 -22.18
N GLU A 96 -23.26 -5.58 -22.66
CA GLU A 96 -22.74 -5.39 -24.02
C GLU A 96 -21.26 -5.77 -24.15
N HIS A 97 -20.43 -5.48 -23.14
CA HIS A 97 -18.98 -5.71 -23.22
C HIS A 97 -18.51 -6.99 -22.51
N LEU A 98 -19.22 -7.43 -21.46
CA LEU A 98 -18.87 -8.64 -20.71
C LEU A 98 -19.86 -9.78 -20.90
N GLY A 99 -20.90 -9.62 -21.72
CA GLY A 99 -21.83 -10.69 -22.07
C GLY A 99 -22.63 -11.23 -20.89
N VAL A 100 -22.87 -10.42 -19.84
CA VAL A 100 -23.69 -10.84 -18.70
C VAL A 100 -25.16 -10.65 -19.05
N GLU A 101 -25.90 -11.76 -19.19
CA GLU A 101 -27.30 -11.76 -19.62
C GLU A 101 -28.22 -11.03 -18.63
N HIS A 102 -28.07 -11.31 -17.33
CA HIS A 102 -28.90 -10.72 -16.28
C HIS A 102 -28.10 -9.78 -15.38
N VAL A 103 -28.46 -8.50 -15.43
CA VAL A 103 -27.79 -7.45 -14.66
C VAL A 103 -28.83 -6.59 -13.93
N PHE A 104 -28.76 -6.57 -12.60
CA PHE A 104 -29.72 -5.93 -11.71
C PHE A 104 -29.15 -4.68 -11.02
N ASN A 105 -30.01 -3.94 -10.31
CA ASN A 105 -29.60 -2.77 -9.54
C ASN A 105 -28.80 -3.18 -8.28
N SER A 106 -27.73 -2.44 -7.96
CA SER A 106 -26.90 -2.70 -6.77
C SER A 106 -27.12 -1.69 -5.63
N ARG A 107 -28.02 -0.72 -5.78
CA ARG A 107 -28.19 0.40 -4.83
C ARG A 107 -29.27 0.19 -3.78
N ASP A 108 -30.13 -0.78 -3.99
CA ASP A 108 -31.22 -1.13 -3.08
C ASP A 108 -31.48 -2.64 -3.13
N THR A 109 -32.52 -3.11 -2.45
CA THR A 109 -32.85 -4.54 -2.34
C THR A 109 -33.68 -5.09 -3.50
N SER A 110 -33.93 -4.31 -4.56
CA SER A 110 -34.73 -4.79 -5.72
C SER A 110 -34.14 -6.04 -6.37
N PHE A 111 -32.81 -6.15 -6.42
CA PHE A 111 -32.13 -7.33 -6.99
C PHE A 111 -32.55 -8.64 -6.33
N VAL A 112 -33.02 -8.63 -5.08
CA VAL A 112 -33.43 -9.84 -4.36
C VAL A 112 -34.60 -10.51 -5.07
N ASN A 113 -35.61 -9.72 -5.44
CA ASN A 113 -36.78 -10.23 -6.15
C ASN A 113 -36.42 -10.59 -7.58
N ASP A 114 -35.63 -9.75 -8.25
CA ASP A 114 -35.21 -10.01 -9.63
C ASP A 114 -34.41 -11.31 -9.77
N VAL A 115 -33.48 -11.56 -8.83
CA VAL A 115 -32.71 -12.81 -8.78
C VAL A 115 -33.63 -14.01 -8.52
N ARG A 116 -34.55 -13.92 -7.55
CA ARG A 116 -35.49 -15.02 -7.25
C ARG A 116 -36.41 -15.36 -8.42
N ASN A 117 -36.77 -14.38 -9.24
CA ASN A 117 -37.62 -14.61 -10.41
C ASN A 117 -36.94 -15.50 -11.46
N ILE A 118 -35.61 -15.37 -11.63
CA ILE A 118 -34.84 -16.16 -12.60
C ILE A 118 -34.17 -17.41 -11.98
N LEU A 119 -33.96 -17.39 -10.66
CA LEU A 119 -33.29 -18.43 -9.89
C LEU A 119 -34.08 -18.69 -8.59
N PRO A 120 -35.27 -19.33 -8.68
CA PRO A 120 -36.13 -19.57 -7.52
C PRO A 120 -35.46 -20.47 -6.45
N ASN A 121 -34.47 -21.26 -6.85
CA ASN A 121 -33.70 -22.13 -5.97
C ASN A 121 -32.47 -21.46 -5.34
N GLY A 122 -32.21 -20.18 -5.67
CA GLY A 122 -31.04 -19.44 -5.20
C GLY A 122 -29.82 -19.52 -6.11
N VAL A 123 -28.68 -19.05 -5.59
CA VAL A 123 -27.40 -18.89 -6.28
C VAL A 123 -26.34 -19.77 -5.62
N ASP A 124 -25.57 -20.50 -6.42
CA ASP A 124 -24.51 -21.40 -5.90
C ASP A 124 -23.36 -20.62 -5.27
N VAL A 125 -22.90 -19.54 -5.91
CA VAL A 125 -21.81 -18.70 -5.40
C VAL A 125 -22.18 -17.23 -5.45
N ILE A 126 -21.96 -16.51 -4.35
CA ILE A 126 -22.16 -15.05 -4.31
C ILE A 126 -20.83 -14.38 -4.02
N ILE A 127 -20.40 -13.49 -4.92
CA ILE A 127 -19.24 -12.63 -4.74
C ILE A 127 -19.74 -11.26 -4.27
N ASN A 128 -19.59 -10.99 -2.97
CA ASN A 128 -20.10 -9.79 -2.34
C ASN A 128 -19.04 -8.70 -2.14
N SER A 129 -19.47 -7.47 -2.40
CA SER A 129 -18.78 -6.25 -2.00
C SER A 129 -19.77 -5.17 -1.51
N LEU A 130 -21.04 -5.53 -1.30
CA LEU A 130 -22.05 -4.66 -0.71
C LEU A 130 -21.95 -4.72 0.82
N SER A 131 -22.55 -3.75 1.50
CA SER A 131 -22.48 -3.64 2.96
C SER A 131 -23.84 -3.57 3.63
N GLY A 132 -23.88 -3.88 4.94
CA GLY A 132 -25.04 -3.65 5.80
C GLY A 132 -26.28 -4.43 5.36
N PRO A 133 -27.46 -3.78 5.22
CA PRO A 133 -28.70 -4.48 4.84
C PRO A 133 -28.59 -5.25 3.52
N LEU A 134 -27.85 -4.72 2.54
CA LEU A 134 -27.71 -5.37 1.23
C LEU A 134 -26.93 -6.68 1.34
N LEU A 135 -25.84 -6.70 2.12
CA LEU A 135 -25.09 -7.91 2.43
C LEU A 135 -26.00 -8.98 3.05
N LYS A 136 -26.80 -8.61 4.05
CA LYS A 136 -27.74 -9.53 4.71
C LYS A 136 -28.79 -10.09 3.77
N GLN A 137 -29.24 -9.31 2.79
CA GLN A 137 -30.17 -9.78 1.78
C GLN A 137 -29.50 -10.69 0.76
N SER A 138 -28.25 -10.41 0.39
CA SER A 138 -27.46 -11.26 -0.51
C SER A 138 -27.26 -12.67 0.06
N ILE A 139 -26.99 -12.83 1.36
CA ILE A 139 -26.85 -14.17 1.99
C ILE A 139 -28.14 -14.99 1.81
N LYS A 140 -29.32 -14.35 1.86
CA LYS A 140 -30.62 -15.02 1.69
C LYS A 140 -30.93 -15.45 0.25
N LEU A 141 -30.03 -15.17 -0.70
CA LEU A 141 -30.11 -15.63 -2.07
C LEU A 141 -29.30 -16.92 -2.31
N LEU A 142 -28.56 -17.42 -1.31
CA LEU A 142 -27.81 -18.66 -1.46
C LEU A 142 -28.75 -19.84 -1.73
N ALA A 143 -28.36 -20.67 -2.69
CA ALA A 143 -28.95 -21.99 -2.90
C ALA A 143 -28.54 -22.94 -1.76
N TYR A 144 -29.10 -24.15 -1.77
CA TYR A 144 -28.57 -25.24 -0.93
C TYR A 144 -27.10 -25.50 -1.27
N HIS A 145 -26.27 -25.68 -0.24
CA HIS A 145 -24.81 -25.78 -0.35
C HIS A 145 -24.12 -24.54 -0.94
N GLY A 146 -24.83 -23.40 -0.97
CA GLY A 146 -24.34 -22.17 -1.55
C GLY A 146 -23.18 -21.58 -0.75
N GLN A 147 -22.28 -20.90 -1.46
CA GLN A 147 -21.06 -20.35 -0.88
C GLN A 147 -21.02 -18.83 -1.07
N PHE A 148 -20.85 -18.10 0.02
CA PHE A 148 -20.76 -16.66 0.02
C PHE A 148 -19.30 -16.23 0.18
N VAL A 149 -18.83 -15.37 -0.72
CA VAL A 149 -17.47 -14.82 -0.70
C VAL A 149 -17.56 -13.32 -0.40
N GLU A 150 -16.96 -12.91 0.71
CA GLU A 150 -16.90 -11.52 1.13
C GLU A 150 -15.56 -10.89 0.75
N TRP A 151 -15.60 -9.95 -0.19
CA TRP A 151 -14.46 -9.08 -0.53
C TRP A 151 -14.48 -7.75 0.22
N GLY A 152 -15.67 -7.31 0.66
CA GLY A 152 -15.81 -6.12 1.48
C GLY A 152 -15.19 -6.31 2.87
N LYS A 153 -14.75 -5.19 3.45
CA LYS A 153 -14.14 -5.17 4.79
C LYS A 153 -14.95 -4.39 5.82
N ARG A 154 -15.89 -3.55 5.38
CA ARG A 154 -16.69 -2.67 6.24
C ARG A 154 -17.41 -3.47 7.33
N ASP A 155 -18.28 -4.40 6.95
CA ASP A 155 -19.06 -5.20 7.90
C ASP A 155 -18.22 -6.11 8.80
N VAL A 156 -17.04 -6.53 8.33
CA VAL A 156 -16.08 -7.30 9.14
C VAL A 156 -15.55 -6.43 10.28
N PHE A 157 -15.12 -5.21 9.97
CA PHE A 157 -14.61 -4.26 10.97
C PHE A 157 -15.72 -3.69 11.87
N ASP A 158 -16.94 -3.57 11.34
CA ASP A 158 -18.13 -3.13 12.07
C ASP A 158 -18.75 -4.25 12.93
N ARG A 159 -18.20 -5.47 12.87
CA ARG A 159 -18.68 -6.65 13.62
C ARG A 159 -20.16 -6.94 13.35
N THR A 160 -20.58 -6.79 12.10
CA THR A 160 -21.97 -6.98 11.70
C THR A 160 -22.46 -8.38 12.08
N ALA A 161 -23.54 -8.46 12.86
CA ALA A 161 -24.16 -9.73 13.22
C ALA A 161 -24.85 -10.38 12.01
N LEU A 162 -24.56 -11.67 11.79
CA LEU A 162 -25.18 -12.52 10.78
C LEU A 162 -26.06 -13.59 11.44
N SER A 163 -27.15 -13.96 10.77
CA SER A 163 -28.07 -14.99 11.27
C SER A 163 -27.57 -16.38 10.88
N MET A 164 -27.34 -17.25 11.86
CA MET A 164 -27.00 -18.66 11.58
C MET A 164 -28.11 -19.40 10.82
N PHE A 165 -29.36 -18.96 10.96
CA PHE A 165 -30.48 -19.54 10.22
C PHE A 165 -30.35 -19.35 8.70
N ASP A 166 -29.68 -18.27 8.25
CA ASP A 166 -29.46 -18.03 6.83
C ASP A 166 -28.43 -19.03 6.24
N LEU A 167 -27.68 -19.76 7.09
CA LEU A 167 -26.71 -20.78 6.69
C LEU A 167 -27.21 -22.23 6.86
N ARG A 168 -28.45 -22.42 7.31
CA ARG A 168 -29.03 -23.73 7.66
C ARG A 168 -29.00 -24.77 6.53
N SER A 169 -28.90 -24.33 5.29
CA SER A 169 -28.92 -25.17 4.07
C SER A 169 -27.51 -25.62 3.66
N ASP A 170 -26.66 -25.89 4.66
CA ASP A 170 -25.25 -26.27 4.48
C ASP A 170 -24.45 -25.21 3.69
N CYS A 171 -24.76 -23.93 3.92
CA CYS A 171 -24.09 -22.83 3.24
C CYS A 171 -22.81 -22.41 3.99
N SER A 172 -21.82 -21.92 3.24
CA SER A 172 -20.56 -21.42 3.80
C SER A 172 -20.35 -19.93 3.54
N ILE A 173 -19.57 -19.28 4.41
CA ILE A 173 -19.10 -17.90 4.22
C ILE A 173 -17.56 -17.91 4.22
N HIS A 174 -16.97 -17.25 3.24
CA HIS A 174 -15.53 -17.07 3.07
C HIS A 174 -15.19 -15.58 3.03
N VAL A 175 -14.55 -15.08 4.09
CA VAL A 175 -13.99 -13.71 4.10
C VAL A 175 -12.59 -13.77 3.51
N ILE A 176 -12.35 -13.01 2.43
CA ILE A 176 -11.08 -13.06 1.70
C ILE A 176 -10.11 -12.02 2.26
N ASP A 177 -8.90 -12.46 2.58
CA ASP A 177 -7.80 -11.59 3.03
C ASP A 177 -6.51 -11.92 2.27
N LEU A 178 -6.34 -11.23 1.13
CA LEU A 178 -5.17 -11.43 0.28
C LEU A 178 -3.88 -10.88 0.92
N ILE A 179 -3.98 -9.92 1.84
CA ILE A 179 -2.82 -9.34 2.51
C ILE A 179 -2.17 -10.42 3.38
N SER A 180 -2.95 -11.01 4.30
CA SER A 180 -2.51 -12.11 5.16
C SER A 180 -2.04 -13.33 4.34
N LEU A 181 -2.70 -13.63 3.22
CA LEU A 181 -2.27 -14.70 2.32
C LEU A 181 -0.86 -14.42 1.76
N SER A 182 -0.63 -13.21 1.24
CA SER A 182 0.67 -12.83 0.65
C SER A 182 1.84 -12.86 1.63
N ASP A 183 1.56 -12.77 2.93
CA ASP A 183 2.59 -12.79 3.97
C ASP A 183 2.84 -14.21 4.51
N LYS A 184 1.82 -15.09 4.47
CA LYS A 184 1.88 -16.44 5.10
C LYS A 184 2.00 -17.59 4.13
N GLN A 185 1.60 -17.43 2.87
CA GLN A 185 1.52 -18.48 1.86
C GLN A 185 1.99 -17.93 0.51
N GLN A 186 3.28 -17.59 0.44
CA GLN A 186 3.88 -16.96 -0.73
C GLN A 186 3.81 -17.85 -1.96
N ASP A 187 4.05 -19.15 -1.82
CA ASP A 187 4.01 -20.13 -2.92
C ASP A 187 2.66 -20.09 -3.68
N ILE A 188 1.55 -20.05 -2.95
CA ILE A 188 0.21 -19.96 -3.57
C ILE A 188 0.04 -18.63 -4.32
N CYS A 189 0.60 -17.54 -3.82
CA CYS A 189 0.57 -16.26 -4.52
C CYS A 189 1.40 -16.30 -5.81
N THR A 190 2.58 -16.93 -5.79
CA THR A 190 3.41 -17.12 -6.98
C THR A 190 2.69 -17.97 -8.02
N ASP A 191 2.11 -19.12 -7.62
CA ASP A 191 1.34 -19.99 -8.51
C ASP A 191 0.17 -19.23 -9.18
N MET A 192 -0.55 -18.40 -8.41
CA MET A 192 -1.65 -17.59 -8.94
C MET A 192 -1.17 -16.46 -9.87
N LEU A 193 0.01 -15.89 -9.64
CA LEU A 193 0.60 -14.90 -10.54
C LEU A 193 1.02 -15.53 -11.87
N GLU A 194 1.61 -16.71 -11.85
CA GLU A 194 1.94 -17.46 -13.05
C GLU A 194 0.68 -17.88 -13.82
N GLU A 195 -0.34 -18.39 -13.12
CA GLU A 195 -1.64 -18.73 -13.70
C GLU A 195 -2.30 -17.51 -14.34
N MET A 196 -2.26 -16.35 -13.68
CA MET A 196 -2.74 -15.09 -14.26
C MET A 196 -2.08 -14.80 -15.61
N VAL A 197 -0.75 -14.88 -15.69
CA VAL A 197 -0.01 -14.63 -16.94
C VAL A 197 -0.45 -15.61 -18.03
N GLN A 198 -0.56 -16.91 -17.70
CA GLN A 198 -1.00 -17.93 -18.65
C GLN A 198 -2.42 -17.68 -19.18
N LEU A 199 -3.34 -17.25 -18.32
CA LEU A 199 -4.72 -16.95 -18.72
C LEU A 199 -4.79 -15.80 -19.75
N PHE A 200 -3.91 -14.80 -19.67
CA PHE A 200 -3.83 -13.73 -20.66
C PHE A 200 -3.17 -14.19 -21.97
N ILE A 201 -2.07 -14.94 -21.90
CA ILE A 201 -1.40 -15.50 -23.08
C ILE A 201 -2.36 -16.39 -23.89
N GLN A 202 -3.16 -17.19 -23.19
CA GLN A 202 -4.15 -18.09 -23.80
C GLN A 202 -5.45 -17.38 -24.24
N ASN A 203 -5.52 -16.04 -24.11
CA ASN A 203 -6.70 -15.22 -24.40
C ASN A 203 -7.97 -15.67 -23.63
N LYS A 204 -7.80 -16.27 -22.44
CA LYS A 204 -8.91 -16.66 -21.56
C LYS A 204 -9.42 -15.47 -20.74
N LEU A 205 -8.53 -14.54 -20.42
CA LEU A 205 -8.85 -13.25 -19.83
C LEU A 205 -8.42 -12.11 -20.78
N LYS A 206 -9.16 -11.02 -20.72
CA LYS A 206 -8.94 -9.77 -21.46
C LYS A 206 -8.63 -8.63 -20.47
N PRO A 207 -7.96 -7.55 -20.94
CA PRO A 207 -7.68 -6.39 -20.11
C PRO A 207 -8.93 -5.78 -19.45
N ILE A 208 -8.72 -5.07 -18.34
CA ILE A 208 -9.78 -4.35 -17.62
C ILE A 208 -10.09 -3.05 -18.37
N GLU A 209 -11.38 -2.78 -18.56
CA GLU A 209 -11.84 -1.60 -19.29
C GLU A 209 -12.82 -0.73 -18.48
N PRO A 210 -12.61 0.59 -18.36
CA PRO A 210 -11.44 1.32 -18.82
C PRO A 210 -10.25 1.14 -17.85
N THR A 211 -9.04 1.05 -18.41
CA THR A 211 -7.81 1.34 -17.68
C THR A 211 -7.46 2.81 -17.94
N VAL A 212 -7.77 3.68 -16.97
CA VAL A 212 -7.59 5.14 -17.08
C VAL A 212 -6.20 5.51 -16.60
N ILE A 213 -5.40 6.10 -17.49
CA ILE A 213 -4.01 6.46 -17.23
C ILE A 213 -3.94 7.93 -16.80
N TYR A 214 -3.22 8.18 -15.73
CA TYR A 214 -2.93 9.49 -15.16
C TYR A 214 -1.42 9.71 -15.14
N GLU A 215 -1.01 10.95 -15.38
CA GLU A 215 0.36 11.38 -15.12
C GLU A 215 0.55 11.65 -13.62
N PRO A 216 1.80 11.70 -13.11
CA PRO A 216 2.05 11.88 -11.68
C PRO A 216 1.53 13.21 -11.13
N SER A 217 1.49 14.25 -11.98
CA SER A 217 0.89 15.54 -11.68
C SER A 217 -0.62 15.46 -11.43
N GLN A 218 -1.28 14.42 -11.94
CA GLN A 218 -2.73 14.20 -11.89
C GLN A 218 -3.15 13.17 -10.82
N VAL A 219 -2.25 12.87 -9.88
CA VAL A 219 -2.51 11.87 -8.82
C VAL A 219 -3.77 12.22 -8.01
N LYS A 220 -4.02 13.52 -7.78
CA LYS A 220 -5.20 13.99 -7.04
C LYS A 220 -6.50 13.62 -7.77
N GLU A 221 -6.54 13.85 -9.09
CA GLU A 221 -7.66 13.52 -9.96
C GLU A 221 -7.91 12.01 -9.98
N ALA A 222 -6.85 11.20 -9.99
CA ALA A 222 -6.96 9.74 -9.88
C ALA A 222 -7.65 9.31 -8.57
N PHE A 223 -7.27 9.90 -7.43
CA PHE A 223 -7.91 9.63 -6.14
C PHE A 223 -9.36 10.11 -6.07
N ILE A 224 -9.67 11.30 -6.61
CA ILE A 224 -11.05 11.82 -6.69
C ILE A 224 -11.92 10.86 -7.49
N ARG A 225 -11.42 10.39 -8.65
CA ARG A 225 -12.15 9.41 -9.47
C ARG A 225 -12.41 8.13 -8.69
N CYS A 226 -11.40 7.60 -8.00
CA CYS A 226 -11.53 6.38 -7.19
C CYS A 226 -12.60 6.54 -6.10
N ASN A 227 -12.63 7.67 -5.41
CA ASN A 227 -13.55 7.93 -4.30
C ASN A 227 -14.97 8.30 -4.73
N SER A 228 -15.20 8.60 -6.01
CA SER A 228 -16.53 8.99 -6.51
C SER A 228 -17.60 7.90 -6.43
N GLY A 229 -17.21 6.62 -6.31
CA GLY A 229 -18.13 5.46 -6.42
C GLY A 229 -18.74 5.25 -7.82
N GLN A 230 -18.47 6.17 -8.75
CA GLN A 230 -18.97 6.18 -10.13
C GLN A 230 -17.97 5.54 -11.10
N ALA A 231 -16.71 5.39 -10.70
CA ALA A 231 -15.66 4.74 -11.47
C ALA A 231 -16.04 3.33 -11.97
N MET A 232 -15.69 3.04 -13.23
CA MET A 232 -15.56 1.70 -13.80
C MET A 232 -14.08 1.37 -14.02
N GLY A 233 -13.74 0.09 -14.10
CA GLY A 233 -12.39 -0.38 -14.42
C GLY A 233 -11.34 -0.01 -13.35
N LYS A 234 -10.14 0.40 -13.79
CA LYS A 234 -9.00 0.74 -12.92
C LYS A 234 -8.33 2.05 -13.33
N SER A 235 -7.69 2.71 -12.38
CA SER A 235 -6.84 3.88 -12.62
C SER A 235 -5.38 3.48 -12.45
N VAL A 236 -4.51 4.00 -13.32
CA VAL A 236 -3.06 3.82 -13.31
C VAL A 236 -2.41 5.19 -13.23
N VAL A 237 -1.41 5.34 -12.38
CA VAL A 237 -0.51 6.50 -12.43
C VAL A 237 0.76 6.04 -13.13
N ARG A 238 1.01 6.52 -14.34
CA ARG A 238 2.20 6.17 -15.10
C ARG A 238 3.37 6.98 -14.56
N LEU A 239 4.37 6.29 -14.04
CA LEU A 239 5.66 6.91 -13.73
C LEU A 239 6.54 6.77 -14.97
N THR A 240 6.98 7.88 -15.55
CA THR A 240 7.94 7.83 -16.65
C THR A 240 9.36 7.79 -16.09
N ASN A 241 10.22 6.96 -16.68
CA ASN A 241 11.67 7.03 -16.51
C ASN A 241 12.23 8.23 -17.30
N SER A 242 11.65 9.41 -17.09
CA SER A 242 12.19 10.65 -17.63
C SER A 242 13.34 11.12 -16.74
N SER A 243 14.38 11.70 -17.31
CA SER A 243 15.39 12.48 -16.59
C SER A 243 14.87 13.86 -16.15
N GLU A 244 13.66 14.24 -16.59
CA GLU A 244 13.05 15.52 -16.23
C GLU A 244 12.30 15.44 -14.89
N PRO A 245 12.50 16.42 -14.00
CA PRO A 245 11.84 16.45 -12.70
C PRO A 245 10.33 16.37 -12.85
N LEU A 246 9.71 15.38 -12.21
CA LEU A 246 8.25 15.31 -12.11
C LEU A 246 7.73 16.56 -11.42
N TYR A 247 6.83 17.33 -12.01
CA TYR A 247 6.22 18.49 -11.35
C TYR A 247 4.85 18.12 -10.77
N VAL A 248 4.61 18.46 -9.51
CA VAL A 248 3.30 18.37 -8.84
C VAL A 248 2.90 19.78 -8.45
N ASN A 249 1.79 20.29 -9.00
CA ASN A 249 1.31 21.66 -8.79
C ASN A 249 2.36 22.76 -9.09
N GLY A 250 3.11 22.60 -10.18
CA GLY A 250 4.16 23.57 -10.58
C GLY A 250 5.41 23.56 -9.72
N LYS A 251 5.57 22.60 -8.80
CA LYS A 251 6.79 22.39 -8.01
C LYS A 251 7.42 21.04 -8.36
N PRO A 252 8.76 20.95 -8.48
CA PRO A 252 9.40 19.65 -8.66
C PRO A 252 9.08 18.74 -7.47
N SER A 253 8.68 17.52 -7.78
CA SER A 253 8.32 16.46 -6.87
C SER A 253 9.56 15.96 -6.16
N ALA A 254 9.46 15.79 -4.84
CA ALA A 254 10.53 15.18 -4.04
C ALA A 254 10.86 13.75 -4.49
N ALA A 255 9.95 13.06 -5.19
CA ALA A 255 10.18 11.72 -5.74
C ALA A 255 11.14 11.69 -6.95
N HIS A 256 11.40 12.85 -7.58
CA HIS A 256 12.43 12.99 -8.60
C HIS A 256 13.73 13.59 -8.05
N LEU A 257 13.68 14.20 -6.86
CA LEU A 257 14.89 14.60 -6.13
C LEU A 257 15.67 13.38 -5.61
N SER A 258 15.06 12.20 -5.54
CA SER A 258 15.73 10.97 -5.08
C SER A 258 16.54 10.24 -6.15
N THR A 259 16.43 10.58 -7.44
CA THR A 259 17.24 9.96 -8.52
C THR A 259 18.49 10.77 -8.88
N GLY A 260 18.62 12.01 -8.40
CA GLY A 260 19.84 12.80 -8.53
C GLY A 260 20.17 13.53 -7.23
N ASN A 261 21.17 13.04 -6.49
CA ASN A 261 21.92 13.71 -5.39
C ASN A 261 21.15 14.56 -4.35
N HIS A 262 19.82 14.50 -4.32
CA HIS A 262 18.95 15.32 -3.47
C HIS A 262 17.89 14.48 -2.77
N ALA A 263 18.21 13.20 -2.50
CA ALA A 263 17.72 12.62 -1.26
C ALA A 263 18.08 13.62 -0.15
N MET A 264 17.10 14.02 0.66
CA MET A 264 17.30 15.09 1.65
C MET A 264 18.43 14.75 2.66
N PHE A 265 18.96 13.52 2.64
CA PHE A 265 20.37 13.17 2.80
C PHE A 265 20.74 12.03 1.82
N PRO A 266 21.83 12.09 1.03
CA PRO A 266 22.29 10.97 0.21
C PRO A 266 22.53 9.70 1.05
N LEU A 267 22.28 8.50 0.49
CA LEU A 267 22.47 7.22 1.20
C LEU A 267 23.91 7.08 1.75
N GLU A 268 24.90 7.61 1.03
CA GLU A 268 26.29 7.73 1.47
C GLU A 268 26.44 8.53 2.76
N VAL A 269 25.68 9.61 2.93
CA VAL A 269 25.66 10.40 4.16
C VAL A 269 25.04 9.60 5.32
N CYS A 270 24.02 8.79 5.03
CA CYS A 270 23.39 7.95 6.04
C CYS A 270 24.29 6.79 6.51
N GLN A 271 25.08 6.19 5.61
CA GLN A 271 25.86 4.97 5.93
C GLN A 271 27.37 5.18 6.16
N GLN A 272 27.98 6.23 5.60
CA GLN A 272 29.46 6.38 5.57
C GLN A 272 29.96 7.74 6.09
N GLY A 273 29.07 8.54 6.69
CA GLY A 273 29.38 9.90 7.15
C GLY A 273 29.06 10.18 8.61
N THR A 274 29.74 11.17 9.17
CA THR A 274 29.43 11.73 10.50
C THR A 274 28.63 13.02 10.35
N ILE A 275 27.52 13.15 11.10
CA ILE A 275 26.79 14.42 11.27
C ILE A 275 27.20 15.09 12.58
N LEU A 276 27.72 16.31 12.49
CA LEU A 276 28.04 17.13 13.65
C LEU A 276 26.83 17.96 14.08
N ILE A 277 26.56 18.04 15.38
CA ILE A 277 25.46 18.83 15.92
C ILE A 277 25.95 19.72 17.05
N SER A 278 25.97 21.05 16.85
CA SER A 278 26.24 22.00 17.94
C SER A 278 25.03 22.15 18.86
N GLY A 279 25.25 22.40 20.15
CA GLY A 279 24.17 22.40 21.14
C GLY A 279 23.59 21.01 21.35
N GLY A 280 24.44 19.98 21.30
CA GLY A 280 24.03 18.59 21.14
C GLY A 280 23.13 18.02 22.24
N PHE A 281 23.21 18.56 23.46
CA PHE A 281 22.31 18.21 24.58
C PHE A 281 21.05 19.05 24.66
N GLY A 282 20.92 20.08 23.82
CA GLY A 282 19.71 20.89 23.72
C GLY A 282 18.55 20.07 23.16
N GLY A 283 17.32 20.48 23.48
CA GLY A 283 16.11 19.78 23.03
C GLY A 283 16.06 19.61 21.51
N LEU A 284 16.48 20.63 20.74
CA LEU A 284 16.56 20.55 19.29
C LEU A 284 17.66 19.58 18.81
N GLY A 285 18.86 19.63 19.41
CA GLY A 285 19.97 18.76 19.03
C GLY A 285 19.67 17.28 19.25
N LEU A 286 19.11 16.93 20.41
CA LEU A 286 18.69 15.56 20.73
C LEU A 286 17.53 15.09 19.84
N THR A 287 16.55 15.96 19.59
CA THR A 287 15.41 15.65 18.71
C THR A 287 15.86 15.40 17.27
N MET A 288 16.76 16.24 16.75
CA MET A 288 17.32 16.07 15.40
C MET A 288 18.15 14.81 15.30
N SER A 289 18.97 14.50 16.31
CA SER A 289 19.74 13.25 16.37
C SER A 289 18.84 12.03 16.30
N ARG A 290 17.80 12.01 17.12
CA ARG A 290 16.81 10.92 17.15
C ARG A 290 16.12 10.76 15.80
N TRP A 291 15.62 11.85 15.22
CA TRP A 291 14.93 11.81 13.93
C TRP A 291 15.85 11.31 12.80
N MET A 292 17.11 11.75 12.78
CA MET A 292 18.08 11.30 11.78
C MET A 292 18.40 9.80 11.92
N ILE A 293 18.52 9.29 13.14
CA ILE A 293 18.75 7.86 13.38
C ILE A 293 17.49 7.05 13.00
N GLU A 294 16.34 7.37 13.59
CA GLU A 294 15.11 6.57 13.46
C GLU A 294 14.47 6.66 12.06
N LYS A 295 14.52 7.83 11.42
CA LYS A 295 13.76 8.11 10.19
C LYS A 295 14.64 8.23 8.96
N ARG A 296 15.93 8.54 9.12
CA ARG A 296 16.88 8.72 8.00
C ARG A 296 17.98 7.66 7.95
N GLY A 297 18.11 6.83 8.98
CA GLY A 297 19.11 5.75 9.01
C GLY A 297 20.55 6.27 9.14
N VAL A 298 20.75 7.46 9.71
CA VAL A 298 22.10 7.99 9.97
C VAL A 298 22.80 7.12 11.01
N LYS A 299 24.00 6.65 10.65
CA LYS A 299 24.79 5.72 11.47
C LYS A 299 25.74 6.39 12.45
N HIS A 300 26.15 7.64 12.20
CA HIS A 300 27.11 8.34 13.06
C HIS A 300 26.70 9.79 13.31
N VAL A 301 26.49 10.12 14.58
CA VAL A 301 26.17 11.48 15.04
C VAL A 301 27.18 11.87 16.11
N THR A 302 27.73 13.08 16.01
CA THR A 302 28.61 13.66 17.03
C THR A 302 27.97 14.91 17.61
N LEU A 303 27.64 14.85 18.89
CA LEU A 303 27.06 15.93 19.67
C LEU A 303 28.18 16.83 20.21
N MET A 304 28.19 18.10 19.82
CA MET A 304 29.11 19.12 20.31
C MET A 304 28.44 19.94 21.41
N SER A 305 29.11 20.06 22.55
CA SER A 305 28.59 20.78 23.72
C SER A 305 29.72 21.42 24.52
N ARG A 306 29.44 22.54 25.20
CA ARG A 306 30.36 23.12 26.19
C ARG A 306 30.44 22.30 27.48
N ARG A 307 29.35 21.62 27.84
CA ARG A 307 29.25 20.73 28.99
C ARG A 307 29.60 19.31 28.60
N THR A 308 30.33 18.62 29.47
CA THR A 308 30.62 17.19 29.39
C THR A 308 29.46 16.35 29.93
N LEU A 309 29.45 15.06 29.58
CA LEU A 309 28.51 14.10 30.18
C LEU A 309 28.67 13.98 31.69
N VAL A 310 29.92 14.03 32.19
CA VAL A 310 30.23 13.94 33.62
C VAL A 310 29.63 15.12 34.38
N GLU A 311 29.75 16.34 33.84
CA GLU A 311 29.13 17.54 34.44
C GLU A 311 27.61 17.46 34.43
N LEU A 312 27.00 16.92 33.37
CA LEU A 312 25.54 16.75 33.29
C LEU A 312 25.03 15.69 34.26
N GLU A 313 25.75 14.57 34.39
CA GLU A 313 25.42 13.48 35.32
C GLU A 313 25.54 13.94 36.78
N GLN A 314 26.66 14.58 37.13
CA GLN A 314 26.89 15.07 38.50
C GLN A 314 25.91 16.16 38.93
N ALA A 315 25.44 16.97 37.97
CA ALA A 315 24.45 18.02 38.22
C ALA A 315 23.01 17.52 38.22
N SER A 316 22.76 16.22 38.04
CA SER A 316 21.42 15.63 37.84
C SER A 316 20.62 16.39 36.76
N ASN A 317 21.28 16.77 35.67
CA ASN A 317 20.67 17.60 34.63
C ASN A 317 19.72 16.75 33.77
N PRO A 318 18.46 17.17 33.52
CA PRO A 318 17.51 16.40 32.68
C PRO A 318 18.03 16.07 31.28
N GLN A 319 18.95 16.87 30.75
CA GLN A 319 19.60 16.62 29.47
C GLN A 319 20.41 15.32 29.45
N TYR A 320 20.89 14.85 30.61
CA TYR A 320 21.58 13.56 30.73
C TYR A 320 20.62 12.39 30.47
N ASP A 321 19.43 12.44 31.06
CA ASP A 321 18.39 11.41 30.86
C ASP A 321 17.93 11.35 29.41
N ASP A 322 17.76 12.51 28.76
CA ASP A 322 17.37 12.56 27.35
C ASP A 322 18.48 12.05 26.43
N TRP A 323 19.75 12.28 26.77
CA TRP A 323 20.87 11.65 26.06
C TRP A 323 20.90 10.13 26.27
N LEU A 324 20.62 9.62 27.48
CA LEU A 324 20.53 8.17 27.73
C LEU A 324 19.45 7.51 26.86
N LYS A 325 18.28 8.15 26.71
CA LYS A 325 17.22 7.68 25.80
C LYS A 325 17.71 7.63 24.35
N LEU A 326 18.39 8.68 23.89
CA LEU A 326 18.97 8.72 22.54
C LEU A 326 20.01 7.60 22.34
N LYS A 327 20.87 7.34 23.33
CA LYS A 327 21.87 6.26 23.29
C LYS A 327 21.23 4.88 23.26
N GLN A 328 20.10 4.68 23.94
CA GLN A 328 19.35 3.43 23.86
C GLN A 328 18.74 3.24 22.47
N ILE A 329 18.15 4.30 21.91
CA ILE A 329 17.62 4.29 20.54
C ILE A 329 18.73 3.98 19.54
N SER A 330 19.91 4.60 19.68
CA SER A 330 21.00 4.40 18.73
C SER A 330 21.42 2.93 18.63
N LYS A 331 21.39 2.18 19.75
CA LYS A 331 21.66 0.73 19.74
C LYS A 331 20.63 -0.05 18.90
N THR A 332 19.35 0.29 19.00
CA THR A 332 18.27 -0.37 18.24
C THR A 332 18.45 -0.21 16.73
N TYR A 333 18.99 0.92 16.29
CA TYR A 333 19.19 1.24 14.87
C TYR A 333 20.64 1.00 14.40
N ASP A 334 21.47 0.36 15.23
CA ASP A 334 22.89 0.13 14.94
C ASP A 334 23.60 1.44 14.54
N ALA A 335 23.45 2.46 15.39
CA ALA A 335 23.99 3.80 15.21
C ALA A 335 24.84 4.22 16.42
N HIS A 336 25.84 5.06 16.14
CA HIS A 336 26.78 5.59 17.12
C HIS A 336 26.52 7.07 17.39
N VAL A 337 26.45 7.43 18.67
CA VAL A 337 26.30 8.81 19.13
C VAL A 337 27.49 9.15 20.03
N ASP A 338 28.41 9.93 19.49
CA ASP A 338 29.59 10.43 20.20
C ASP A 338 29.32 11.81 20.78
N VAL A 339 29.97 12.14 21.89
CA VAL A 339 29.91 13.47 22.51
C VAL A 339 31.31 14.06 22.53
N VAL A 340 31.45 15.29 22.05
CA VAL A 340 32.71 16.03 22.14
C VAL A 340 32.47 17.35 22.85
N GLN A 341 33.31 17.62 23.86
CA GLN A 341 33.34 18.93 24.49
C GLN A 341 34.01 19.93 23.56
N VAL A 342 33.25 20.89 23.03
CA VAL A 342 33.72 21.99 22.19
C VAL A 342 32.85 23.22 22.44
N ASP A 343 33.50 24.35 22.67
CA ASP A 343 32.89 25.66 22.51
C ASP A 343 32.95 26.06 21.03
N VAL A 344 31.78 26.10 20.38
CA VAL A 344 31.67 26.45 18.96
C VAL A 344 32.02 27.89 18.64
N THR A 345 32.13 28.75 19.65
CA THR A 345 32.62 30.13 19.50
C THR A 345 34.15 30.22 19.53
N ASN A 346 34.83 29.17 19.97
CA ASN A 346 36.29 29.11 20.02
C ASN A 346 36.85 28.48 18.73
N PHE A 347 37.52 29.29 17.93
CA PHE A 347 38.07 28.86 16.63
C PHE A 347 39.04 27.67 16.76
N ASP A 348 39.98 27.72 17.70
CA ASP A 348 41.00 26.68 17.85
C ASP A 348 40.39 25.34 18.23
N GLN A 349 39.39 25.34 19.11
CA GLN A 349 38.68 24.10 19.48
C GLN A 349 37.92 23.48 18.30
N VAL A 350 37.25 24.31 17.50
CA VAL A 350 36.54 23.84 16.30
C VAL A 350 37.53 23.35 15.25
N HIS A 351 38.61 24.09 15.00
CA HIS A 351 39.64 23.74 14.03
C HIS A 351 40.28 22.38 14.37
N ASN A 352 40.72 22.20 15.62
CA ASN A 352 41.31 20.95 16.09
C ASN A 352 40.33 19.75 15.99
N LEU A 353 39.03 19.97 16.27
CA LEU A 353 38.01 18.94 16.08
C LEU A 353 37.90 18.56 14.60
N MET A 354 37.84 19.54 13.70
CA MET A 354 37.70 19.31 12.26
C MET A 354 38.92 18.58 11.68
N GLU A 355 40.14 18.94 12.09
CA GLU A 355 41.34 18.21 11.67
C GLU A 355 41.30 16.74 12.09
N ARG A 356 40.93 16.48 13.35
CA ARG A 356 40.79 15.11 13.87
C ARG A 356 39.73 14.30 13.11
N LEU A 357 38.60 14.91 12.77
CA LEU A 357 37.53 14.25 12.02
C LEU A 357 37.86 14.05 10.54
N ASN A 358 38.65 14.94 9.94
CA ASN A 358 39.14 14.78 8.56
C ASN A 358 40.12 13.61 8.42
N GLN A 359 40.83 13.26 9.49
CA GLN A 359 41.74 12.11 9.54
C GLN A 359 41.01 10.80 9.91
N SER A 360 39.73 10.87 10.26
CA SER A 360 38.91 9.70 10.60
C SER A 360 38.47 8.94 9.34
N SER A 361 38.23 7.63 9.48
CA SER A 361 37.58 6.82 8.44
C SER A 361 36.11 7.18 8.19
N ARG A 362 35.58 8.18 8.93
CA ARG A 362 34.19 8.66 8.86
C ARG A 362 34.17 10.17 8.63
N PRO A 363 34.25 10.63 7.36
CA PRO A 363 34.31 12.06 7.06
C PRO A 363 33.05 12.78 7.54
N VAL A 364 33.17 14.08 7.87
CA VAL A 364 32.03 14.93 8.19
C VAL A 364 31.21 15.14 6.91
N ARG A 365 29.92 14.79 6.97
CA ARG A 365 28.99 14.90 5.83
C ARG A 365 27.88 15.92 6.05
N GLY A 366 27.74 16.42 7.27
CA GLY A 366 26.77 17.46 7.59
C GLY A 366 27.06 18.10 8.94
N ILE A 367 26.67 19.37 9.06
CA ILE A 367 26.77 20.14 10.29
C ILE A 367 25.40 20.76 10.55
N ILE A 368 24.85 20.52 11.73
CA ILE A 368 23.62 21.14 12.22
C ILE A 368 23.99 22.06 13.36
N HIS A 369 23.71 23.35 13.21
CA HIS A 369 23.92 24.31 14.27
C HIS A 369 22.65 24.45 15.10
N SER A 370 22.64 23.91 16.33
CA SER A 370 21.52 24.04 17.28
C SER A 370 21.93 24.63 18.63
N ALA A 371 23.14 25.18 18.73
CA ALA A 371 23.58 25.92 19.89
C ALA A 371 22.82 27.25 20.00
N VAL A 372 22.11 27.44 21.11
CA VAL A 372 21.42 28.69 21.44
C VAL A 372 21.63 28.97 22.93
N VAL A 373 21.86 30.23 23.27
CA VAL A 373 21.80 30.76 24.63
C VAL A 373 20.74 31.85 24.62
N ALA A 374 19.64 31.63 25.33
CA ALA A 374 18.61 32.66 25.50
C ALA A 374 18.94 33.48 26.74
N GLU A 375 19.20 34.77 26.57
CA GLU A 375 19.25 35.77 27.63
C GLU A 375 18.07 36.71 27.45
N ASP A 376 16.87 36.23 27.78
CA ASP A 376 15.67 37.07 27.77
C ASP A 376 15.76 38.06 28.93
N ARG A 377 15.91 39.35 28.60
CA ARG A 377 15.70 40.44 29.54
C ARG A 377 14.27 40.93 29.39
N SER A 378 13.52 41.01 30.49
CA SER A 378 12.25 41.74 30.52
C SER A 378 12.52 43.19 30.09
N LEU A 379 11.85 43.64 29.02
CA LEU A 379 11.87 45.03 28.55
C LEU A 379 11.39 46.01 29.63
#